data_AF-A0A8C9I6J5-F1
#
_entry.id   AF-A0A8C9I6J5-F1
#
_cell.length_a   1.000
_cell.length_b   1.000
_cell.length_c   1.000
_cell.angle_alpha   90.00
_cell.angle_beta   90.00
_cell.angle_gamma   90.00
#
_symmetry.space_group_name_H-M   'P 1'
#
loop_
_entity.id
_entity.type
_entity.pdbx_description
1 polymer ?
#
loop_
_entity_poly.entity_id
_entity_poly.type
_entity_poly.pdbx_seq_one_letter_code
_entity_poly.pdbx_strand_id
1 'polypeptide(L)'
;MKPSGEDQAAPAAGPWEECFQAAVQLALRAGQIIRKALTEEKRVSTKTSAADLVTETDHLVEDLIISELRERFPSHRSPFSLVHV
;
A
#
# COMPACT_ATOMS: atom_id res chain seq x y z
N MET A 1 1.39 18.78 -47.64
CA MET A 1 2.23 18.61 -46.44
C MET A 1 1.94 19.79 -45.51
N LYS A 2 1.21 19.58 -44.41
CA LYS A 2 1.09 20.55 -43.31
C LYS A 2 1.84 19.94 -42.12
N PRO A 3 2.69 20.69 -41.41
CA PRO A 3 3.48 20.12 -40.35
C PRO A 3 2.70 20.10 -39.03
N SER A 4 3.04 19.06 -38.26
CA SER A 4 3.26 19.10 -36.82
C SER A 4 2.06 19.14 -35.89
N GLY A 5 1.85 17.98 -35.25
CA GLY A 5 2.10 17.87 -33.83
C GLY A 5 1.01 18.46 -32.96
N GLU A 6 -0.06 17.71 -32.77
CA GLU A 6 -0.82 17.79 -31.53
C GLU A 6 0.11 17.35 -30.40
N ASP A 7 0.74 18.34 -29.80
CA ASP A 7 1.46 18.24 -28.55
C ASP A 7 0.44 17.80 -27.49
N GLN A 8 0.33 16.48 -27.27
CA GLN A 8 -0.45 15.92 -26.18
C GLN A 8 0.27 16.29 -24.88
N ALA A 9 0.00 17.50 -24.40
CA ALA A 9 0.35 17.90 -23.06
C ALA A 9 -0.26 16.87 -22.10
N ALA A 10 0.60 16.09 -21.43
CA ALA A 10 0.18 15.16 -20.41
C ALA A 10 -0.76 15.88 -19.42
N PRO A 11 -1.88 15.26 -19.01
CA PRO A 11 -2.80 15.91 -18.09
C PRO A 11 -2.04 16.34 -16.84
N ALA A 12 -2.18 17.61 -16.46
CA ALA A 12 -1.57 18.14 -15.25
C ALA A 12 -1.96 17.24 -14.07
N ALA A 13 -0.95 16.77 -13.34
CA ALA A 13 -1.11 15.90 -12.18
C ALA A 13 -2.21 16.45 -11.26
N GLY A 14 -3.23 15.62 -11.00
CA GLY A 14 -4.33 15.99 -10.11
C GLY A 14 -3.85 16.18 -8.67
N PRO A 15 -4.67 16.76 -7.78
CA PRO A 15 -4.30 17.03 -6.39
C PRO A 15 -3.91 15.78 -5.57
N TRP A 16 -4.21 14.58 -6.09
CA TRP A 16 -3.93 13.29 -5.45
C TRP A 16 -2.82 12.49 -6.13
N GLU A 17 -2.18 13.03 -7.17
CA GLU A 17 -1.19 12.28 -7.95
C GLU A 17 -0.04 11.79 -7.05
N GLU A 18 0.44 12.62 -6.14
CA GLU A 18 1.50 12.20 -5.21
C GLU A 18 1.05 11.05 -4.30
N CYS A 19 -0.17 11.14 -3.76
CA CYS A 19 -0.75 10.09 -2.92
C CYS A 19 -0.91 8.79 -3.70
N PHE A 20 -1.36 8.88 -4.96
CA PHE A 20 -1.52 7.74 -5.85
C PHE A 20 -0.18 7.07 -6.14
N GLN A 21 0.84 7.85 -6.52
CA GLN A 21 2.18 7.31 -6.77
C GLN A 21 2.77 6.67 -5.51
N ALA A 22 2.60 7.28 -4.34
CA ALA A 22 3.01 6.68 -3.06
C ALA A 22 2.32 5.33 -2.82
N ALA A 23 0.99 5.26 -3.04
CA ALA A 23 0.21 4.05 -2.87
C ALA A 23 0.66 2.93 -3.84
N VAL A 24 0.93 3.25 -5.10
CA VAL A 24 1.44 2.29 -6.09
C VAL A 24 2.78 1.71 -5.64
N GLN A 25 3.71 2.55 -5.20
CA GLN A 25 5.02 2.09 -4.74
C GLN A 25 4.91 1.20 -3.49
N LEU A 26 4.07 1.58 -2.52
CA LEU A 26 3.82 0.77 -1.33
C LEU A 26 3.17 -0.56 -1.66
N ALA A 27 2.18 -0.59 -2.55
CA ALA A 27 1.52 -1.82 -2.99
C ALA A 27 2.50 -2.78 -3.66
N LEU A 28 3.40 -2.27 -4.52
CA LEU A 28 4.44 -3.09 -5.16
C LEU A 28 5.41 -3.68 -4.13
N ARG A 29 5.87 -2.88 -3.15
CA ARG A 29 6.78 -3.33 -2.09
C ARG A 29 6.11 -4.36 -1.17
N ALA A 30 4.87 -4.11 -0.74
CA ALA A 30 4.08 -5.07 0.02
C ALA A 30 3.90 -6.39 -0.74
N GLY A 31 3.59 -6.32 -2.04
CA GLY A 31 3.46 -7.50 -2.90
C GLY A 31 4.75 -8.32 -2.99
N GLN A 32 5.93 -7.69 -2.96
CA GLN A 32 7.20 -8.40 -2.93
C GLN A 32 7.41 -9.16 -1.60
N ILE A 33 7.04 -8.55 -0.48
CA ILE A 33 7.08 -9.20 0.85
C ILE A 33 6.15 -10.41 0.88
N ILE A 34 4.89 -10.22 0.47
CA ILE A 34 3.89 -11.29 0.41
C ILE A 34 4.38 -12.43 -0.47
N ARG A 35 4.88 -12.12 -1.68
CA ARG A 35 5.37 -13.13 -2.62
C ARG A 35 6.50 -13.98 -2.04
N LYS A 36 7.41 -13.36 -1.26
CA LYS A 36 8.48 -14.10 -0.57
C LYS A 36 7.92 -15.01 0.52
N ALA A 37 7.00 -14.50 1.34
CA ALA A 37 6.39 -15.25 2.42
C ALA A 37 5.57 -16.46 1.93
N LEU A 38 5.05 -16.43 0.70
CA LEU A 38 4.29 -17.56 0.13
C LEU A 38 5.07 -18.87 0.11
N THR A 39 6.40 -18.84 -0.05
CA THR A 39 7.24 -20.05 -0.06
C THR A 39 7.85 -20.39 1.30
N GLU A 40 7.70 -19.52 2.29
CA GLU A 40 8.27 -19.70 3.63
C GLU A 40 7.24 -20.32 4.59
N GLU A 41 7.72 -20.87 5.71
CA GLU A 41 6.85 -21.31 6.80
C GLU A 41 6.08 -20.12 7.35
N LYS A 42 4.78 -20.29 7.60
CA LYS A 42 3.88 -19.21 8.04
C LYS A 42 3.40 -19.48 9.44
N ARG A 43 3.48 -18.47 10.30
CA ARG A 43 2.87 -18.50 11.62
C ARG A 43 1.43 -17.98 11.51
N VAL A 44 0.51 -18.92 11.37
CA VAL A 44 -0.91 -18.61 11.29
C VAL A 44 -1.49 -18.40 12.69
N SER A 45 -2.18 -17.28 12.86
CA SER A 45 -3.01 -16.93 14.02
C SER A 45 -4.46 -16.76 13.57
N THR A 46 -5.39 -16.69 14.53
CA THR A 46 -6.81 -16.42 14.27
C THR A 46 -7.20 -15.07 14.87
N LYS A 47 -8.04 -14.32 14.17
CA LYS A 47 -8.66 -13.09 14.65
C LYS A 47 -9.97 -13.42 15.40
N THR A 48 -11.13 -13.23 14.76
CA THR A 48 -12.44 -13.33 15.44
C THR A 48 -13.01 -14.75 15.49
N SER A 49 -12.50 -15.64 14.64
CA SER A 49 -12.97 -17.03 14.55
C SER A 49 -11.86 -17.95 14.02
N ALA A 50 -12.06 -19.26 14.14
CA ALA A 50 -11.10 -20.26 13.64
C ALA A 50 -10.88 -20.21 12.11
N ALA A 51 -11.81 -19.63 11.35
CA ALA A 51 -11.68 -19.45 9.90
C ALA A 51 -11.13 -18.06 9.52
N ASP A 52 -11.05 -17.14 10.48
CA ASP A 52 -10.56 -15.78 10.29
C ASP A 52 -9.06 -15.73 10.58
N LEU A 53 -8.25 -16.11 9.59
CA LEU A 53 -6.82 -16.28 9.74
C LEU A 53 -6.06 -14.97 9.51
N VAL A 54 -4.94 -14.83 10.21
CA VAL A 54 -3.95 -13.76 10.01
C VAL A 54 -2.55 -14.33 10.16
N THR A 55 -1.60 -13.79 9.43
CA THR A 55 -0.20 -14.21 9.47
C THR A 55 0.69 -13.08 9.95
N GLU A 56 1.92 -13.42 10.35
CA GLU A 56 2.97 -12.43 10.60
C GLU A 56 3.23 -11.51 9.39
N THR A 57 2.97 -12.00 8.17
CA THR A 57 3.13 -11.23 6.94
C THR A 57 2.11 -10.11 6.82
N ASP A 58 0.87 -10.34 7.25
CA ASP A 58 -0.19 -9.31 7.24
C ASP A 58 0.21 -8.14 8.16
N HIS A 59 0.69 -8.44 9.37
CA HIS A 59 1.17 -7.42 10.32
C HIS A 59 2.37 -6.65 9.77
N LEU A 60 3.35 -7.34 9.19
CA LEU A 60 4.53 -6.70 8.60
C LEU A 60 4.17 -5.74 7.45
N VAL A 61 3.22 -6.12 6.61
CA VAL A 61 2.75 -5.28 5.50
C VAL A 61 1.96 -4.08 6.01
N GLU A 62 1.11 -4.27 7.02
CA GLU A 62 0.38 -3.17 7.64
C GLU A 62 1.33 -2.14 8.28
N ASP A 63 2.32 -2.60 9.05
CA ASP A 63 3.33 -1.75 9.67
C ASP A 63 4.12 -0.95 8.63
N LEU A 64 4.53 -1.60 7.53
CA LEU A 64 5.20 -0.94 6.40
C LEU A 64 4.32 0.18 5.82
N ILE A 65 3.06 -0.11 5.51
CA ILE A 65 2.16 0.86 4.87
C ILE A 65 1.87 2.02 5.81
N ILE A 66 1.54 1.74 7.07
CA ILE A 66 1.19 2.77 8.06
C ILE A 66 2.38 3.67 8.37
N SER A 67 3.58 3.10 8.57
CA SER A 67 4.78 3.89 8.88
C SER A 67 5.12 4.86 7.75
N GLU A 68 5.17 4.37 6.51
CA GLU A 68 5.51 5.16 5.32
C GLU A 68 4.46 6.24 5.04
N LEU A 69 3.17 5.92 5.18
CA LEU A 69 2.10 6.92 5.01
C LEU A 69 2.10 7.98 6.13
N ARG A 70 2.42 7.61 7.37
CA ARG A 70 2.52 8.57 8.48
C ARG A 70 3.70 9.52 8.30
N GLU A 71 4.83 9.00 7.81
CA GLU A 71 6.01 9.81 7.52
C GLU A 71 5.76 10.78 6.36
N ARG A 72 5.18 10.28 5.27
CA ARG A 72 4.98 11.07 4.04
C ARG A 72 3.78 12.01 4.10
N PHE A 73 2.71 11.62 4.81
CA PHE A 73 1.46 12.37 4.89
C PHE A 73 0.97 12.51 6.34
N PRO A 74 1.69 13.27 7.20
CA PRO A 74 1.44 13.33 8.64
C PRO A 74 0.06 13.92 9.01
N SER A 75 -0.58 14.66 8.11
CA SER A 75 -1.93 15.20 8.30
C SER A 75 -3.06 14.22 7.93
N HIS A 76 -2.74 13.09 7.28
CA HIS A 76 -3.73 12.09 6.94
C HIS A 76 -4.24 11.40 8.22
N ARG A 77 -5.56 11.22 8.29
CA ARG A 77 -6.16 10.44 9.38
C ARG A 77 -5.79 8.96 9.21
N SER A 78 -5.03 8.42 10.16
CA SER A 78 -4.83 6.97 10.23
C SER A 78 -6.14 6.31 10.67
N PRO A 79 -6.68 5.33 9.90
CA PRO A 79 -7.90 4.64 10.30
C PRO A 79 -7.71 3.70 11.51
N PHE A 80 -6.47 3.42 11.91
CA PHE A 80 -6.11 2.42 12.92
C PHE A 80 -5.96 2.97 14.35
N SER A 81 -6.63 4.07 14.71
CA SER A 81 -6.62 4.52 16.12
C SER A 81 -7.38 3.58 17.06
N LEU A 82 -8.12 2.61 16.54
CA LEU A 82 -8.90 1.63 17.29
C LEU A 82 -9.01 0.37 16.43
N VAL A 83 -8.17 -0.64 16.66
CA VAL A 83 -8.50 -2.07 16.84
C VAL A 83 -7.14 -2.77 16.91
N HIS A 84 -6.62 -2.97 18.13
CA HIS A 84 -5.70 -4.07 18.35
C HIS A 84 -6.55 -5.34 18.32
N VAL A 85 -6.24 -6.27 17.41
CA VAL A 85 -6.59 -7.69 17.55
C VAL A 85 -5.32 -8.42 17.94
#